data_AF-A0A7C7U0G4-F1
#
_entry.id   AF-A0A7C7U0G4-F1
#
_cell.length_a   1.000
_cell.length_b   1.000
_cell.length_c   1.000
_cell.angle_alpha   90.00
_cell.angle_beta   90.00
_cell.angle_gamma   90.00
#
_symmetry.space_group_name_H-M   'P 1'
#
loop_
_entity.id
_entity.type
_entity.pdbx_description
1 polymer ?
#
loop_
_entity_poly.entity_id
_entity_poly.type
_entity_poly.pdbx_seq_one_letter_code
_entity_poly.pdbx_strand_id
1 'polypeptide(L)' 'KMTLFRFENAYDQDVNISYFMYVDVNKMRDLSDEIAFKYSVCHESPQLILLKNEKVLYHTSHSNINFSILKDYII' A
#
# COMPACT_ATOMS: atom_id res chain seq x y z
N LYS A 1 0.44 -5.31 13.11
CA LYS A 1 0.35 -6.74 12.69
C LYS A 1 -1.00 -7.12 12.04
N MET A 2 -2.13 -6.52 12.43
CA MET A 2 -3.45 -6.86 11.85
C MET A 2 -3.60 -6.47 10.36
N THR A 3 -3.10 -5.31 9.93
CA THR A 3 -3.29 -4.82 8.55
C THR A 3 -2.55 -5.65 7.50
N LEU A 4 -1.29 -6.03 7.76
CA LEU A 4 -0.52 -6.89 6.85
C LEU A 4 -1.14 -8.28 6.73
N PHE A 5 -1.53 -8.88 7.85
CA PHE A 5 -2.22 -10.18 7.83
C PHE A 5 -3.54 -10.12 7.05
N ARG A 6 -4.31 -9.03 7.22
CA ARG A 6 -5.54 -8.82 6.43
C ARG A 6 -5.25 -8.63 4.94
N PHE A 7 -4.12 -8.02 4.58
CA PHE A 7 -3.67 -7.93 3.18
C PHE A 7 -3.38 -9.32 2.64
N GLU A 8 -2.50 -10.09 3.30
CA GLU A 8 -2.07 -11.41 2.86
C GLU A 8 -3.25 -12.38 2.70
N ASN A 9 -4.28 -12.29 3.55
CA ASN A 9 -5.48 -13.13 3.45
C ASN A 9 -6.53 -12.60 2.46
N ALA A 10 -6.59 -11.28 2.23
CA ALA A 10 -7.47 -10.68 1.22
C ALA A 10 -6.83 -10.65 -0.19
N TYR A 11 -5.53 -10.96 -0.26
CA TYR A 11 -4.78 -11.08 -1.48
C TYR A 11 -5.27 -12.32 -2.24
N ASP A 12 -6.18 -12.08 -3.16
CA ASP A 12 -6.59 -13.06 -4.14
C ASP A 12 -5.43 -13.27 -5.12
N GLN A 13 -5.06 -14.53 -5.40
CA GLN A 13 -3.95 -14.83 -6.33
C GLN A 13 -4.25 -14.34 -7.76
N ASP A 14 -5.51 -14.05 -8.05
CA ASP A 14 -5.96 -13.49 -9.33
C ASP A 14 -5.66 -11.98 -9.50
N VAL A 15 -5.19 -11.29 -8.46
CA VAL A 15 -4.79 -9.88 -8.58
C VAL A 15 -3.38 -9.80 -9.18
N ASN A 16 -3.27 -9.29 -10.41
CA ASN A 16 -2.01 -9.16 -11.15
C ASN A 16 -1.10 -8.03 -10.60
N ILE A 17 -0.58 -8.22 -9.39
CA ILE A 17 0.42 -7.34 -8.78
C ILE A 17 1.81 -7.92 -9.04
N SER A 18 2.62 -7.19 -9.80
CA SER A 18 3.97 -7.63 -10.13
C SER A 18 4.94 -7.56 -8.94
N TYR A 19 4.68 -6.70 -7.96
CA TYR A 19 5.55 -6.52 -6.81
C TYR A 19 4.78 -6.01 -5.58
N PHE A 20 5.08 -6.58 -4.42
CA PHE A 20 4.57 -6.15 -3.12
C PHE A 20 5.73 -5.77 -2.20
N MET A 21 5.61 -4.61 -1.55
CA MET A 21 6.60 -4.10 -0.60
C MET A 21 5.92 -3.73 0.71
N TYR A 22 6.44 -4.27 1.81
CA TYR A 22 6.07 -3.89 3.16
C TYR A 22 7.20 -3.07 3.80
N VAL A 23 6.86 -1.93 4.38
CA VAL A 23 7.80 -1.06 5.10
C VAL A 23 7.39 -1.00 6.58
N ASP A 24 8.30 -1.43 7.46
CA ASP A 24 8.12 -1.24 8.90
C ASP A 24 8.57 0.17 9.28
N VAL A 25 7.60 1.10 9.37
CA VAL A 25 7.83 2.52 9.66
C VAL A 25 8.61 2.75 10.96
N ASN A 26 8.50 1.85 11.94
CA ASN A 26 9.24 1.98 13.20
C ASN A 26 10.73 1.70 13.05
N LYS A 27 11.12 0.92 12.04
CA LYS A 27 12.52 0.57 11.76
C LYS A 27 13.12 1.35 10.61
N MET A 28 12.29 1.79 9.67
CA MET A 28 12.70 2.37 8.39
C MET A 28 11.94 3.68 8.14
N ARG A 29 11.97 4.59 9.14
CA ARG A 29 11.24 5.85 9.08
C ARG A 29 11.67 6.72 7.88
N ASP A 30 12.97 6.85 7.66
CA ASP A 30 13.53 7.66 6.57
C ASP A 30 13.04 7.17 5.20
N LEU A 31 12.97 5.85 5.00
CA LEU A 31 12.43 5.26 3.77
C LEU A 31 10.93 5.56 3.61
N SER A 32 10.17 5.49 4.71
CA SER A 32 8.73 5.81 4.69
C SER A 32 8.49 7.29 4.34
N ASP A 33 9.29 8.19 4.91
CA ASP A 33 9.24 9.63 4.62
C ASP A 33 9.67 9.91 3.16
N GLU A 34 10.68 9.21 2.63
CA GLU A 34 11.10 9.32 1.23
C GLU A 34 10.00 8.85 0.27
N ILE A 35 9.31 7.74 0.57
CA ILE A 35 8.17 7.25 -0.22
C ILE A 35 7.06 8.31 -0.24
N ALA A 36 6.71 8.88 0.91
CA ALA A 36 5.70 9.92 1.01
C ALA A 36 6.06 11.15 0.16
N PHE A 37 7.32 11.61 0.25
CA PHE A 37 7.84 12.72 -0.55
C PHE A 37 7.84 12.42 -2.06
N LYS A 38 8.44 11.30 -2.47
CA LYS A 38 8.60 10.88 -3.87
C LYS A 38 7.25 10.79 -4.58
N TYR A 39 6.24 10.27 -3.90
CA TYR A 39 4.92 10.05 -4.46
C TYR A 39 3.92 11.16 -4.13
N SER A 40 4.36 12.22 -3.44
CA SER A 40 3.53 13.36 -3.04
C SER A 40 2.25 12.95 -2.29
N VAL A 41 2.36 11.95 -1.42
CA VAL A 41 1.27 11.49 -0.55
C VAL A 41 1.56 11.88 0.90
N CYS A 42 0.51 12.18 1.67
CA CYS A 42 0.67 12.42 3.10
C CYS A 42 1.16 11.13 3.78
N HIS A 43 2.21 11.24 4.60
CA HIS A 43 2.74 10.10 5.35
C HIS A 43 1.74 9.67 6.43
N GLU A 44 1.28 8.42 6.36
CA GLU A 44 0.34 7.83 7.32
C GLU A 44 0.80 6.44 7.76
N SER A 45 0.35 5.98 8.94
CA SER A 45 0.60 4.61 9.38
C SER A 45 -0.55 4.07 10.24
N PRO A 46 -1.19 2.94 9.87
CA PRO A 46 -0.95 2.13 8.68
C PRO A 46 -1.42 2.82 7.39
N GLN A 47 -0.74 2.54 6.27
CA GLN A 47 -1.04 3.10 4.96
C GLN A 47 -0.82 2.04 3.86
N LEU A 48 -1.61 2.14 2.80
CA LEU A 48 -1.50 1.35 1.57
C LEU A 48 -1.36 2.31 0.39
N ILE A 49 -0.39 2.06 -0.49
CA ILE A 49 -0.15 2.83 -1.71
C ILE A 49 -0.09 1.84 -2.88
N LEU A 50 -0.92 2.03 -3.89
CA LEU A 50 -0.91 1.29 -5.14
C LEU A 50 -0.24 2.15 -6.22
N LEU A 51 0.80 1.59 -6.83
CA LEU A 51 1.56 2.23 -7.90
C LEU A 51 1.30 1.52 -9.23
N LYS A 52 1.15 2.30 -10.30
CA LYS A 52 1.13 1.80 -11.69
C LYS A 52 1.97 2.73 -12.55
N ASN A 53 2.98 2.18 -13.25
CA ASN A 53 3.93 2.94 -14.06
C ASN A 53 4.55 4.13 -13.29
N GLU A 54 5.07 3.84 -12.09
CA GLU A 54 5.71 4.80 -11.18
C GLU A 54 4.81 5.95 -10.67
N LYS A 55 3.49 5.88 -10.91
CA LYS A 55 2.52 6.87 -10.44
C LYS A 55 1.60 6.27 -9.38
N VAL A 56 1.19 7.09 -8.42
CA VAL A 56 0.16 6.71 -7.44
C VAL A 56 -1.17 6.58 -8.15
N LEU A 57 -1.68 5.36 -8.21
CA LEU A 57 -2.99 5.07 -8.75
C LEU A 57 -4.06 5.17 -7.65
N TYR A 58 -3.70 4.74 -6.43
CA TYR A 58 -4.59 4.77 -5.27
C TYR A 58 -3.77 4.78 -3.98
N HIS A 59 -4.26 5.45 -2.93
CA HIS A 59 -3.71 5.33 -1.59
C HIS A 59 -4.81 5.46 -0.53
N THR A 60 -4.65 4.77 0.60
CA THR A 60 -5.59 4.81 1.73
C THR A 60 -4.86 4.50 3.04
N SER A 61 -5.43 4.88 4.19
CA SER A 61 -4.80 4.75 5.51
C SER A 61 -5.80 4.38 6.60
N HIS A 62 -5.28 3.91 7.74
CA HIS A 62 -6.04 3.60 8.96
C HIS A 62 -7.22 2.64 8.72
N SER A 63 -8.42 3.03 9.17
CA SER A 63 -9.66 2.27 9.03
C SER A 63 -10.16 2.16 7.59
N ASN A 64 -9.67 3.02 6.69
CA ASN A 64 -10.13 3.09 5.31
C ASN A 64 -9.39 2.08 4.42
N ILE A 65 -8.42 1.35 4.97
CA ILE A 65 -7.70 0.30 4.25
C ILE A 65 -8.67 -0.86 3.99
N ASN A 66 -9.12 -0.96 2.74
CA ASN A 66 -9.90 -2.06 2.21
C ASN A 66 -9.20 -2.61 0.96
N PHE A 67 -8.77 -3.87 1.05
CA PHE A 67 -8.01 -4.53 -0.02
C PHE A 67 -8.86 -5.01 -1.18
N SER A 68 -10.15 -5.23 -0.98
CA SER A 68 -11.06 -5.65 -2.05
C SER A 68 -11.17 -4.59 -3.16
N ILE A 69 -10.98 -3.31 -2.81
CA ILE A 69 -10.97 -2.17 -3.75
C ILE A 69 -9.83 -2.27 -4.77
N LEU A 70 -8.73 -2.97 -4.45
CA LEU A 70 -7.60 -3.10 -5.39
C LEU A 70 -8.00 -3.79 -6.70
N LYS A 71 -9.01 -4.67 -6.68
CA LYS A 71 -9.53 -5.34 -7.89
C LYS A 71 -10.06 -4.35 -8.93
N ASP A 72 -10.59 -3.21 -8.49
CA ASP A 72 -11.14 -2.18 -9.39
C ASP A 72 -10.04 -1.45 -10.20
N TYR A 73 -8.79 -1.52 -9.73
CA TYR A 73 -7.65 -0.81 -10.32
C TYR A 73 -6.73 -1.69 -11.18
N ILE A 74 -6.87 -3.03 -11.08
CA ILE A 74 -5.89 -4.01 -11.61
C ILE A 74 -6.47 -4.84 -12.78
N ILE A 75 -7.51 -4.33 -13.45
CA ILE A 75 -8.09 -4.92 -14.68
C ILE A 75 -7.02 -5.21 -15.73
#